data_AF-A0A7Y6PNV6-F1
#
_entry.id   AF-A0A7Y6PNV6-F1
#
_cell.length_a   1.000
_cell.length_b   1.000
_cell.length_c   1.000
_cell.angle_alpha   90.00
_cell.angle_beta   90.00
_cell.angle_gamma   90.00
#
_symmetry.space_group_name_H-M   'P 1'
#
loop_
_entity.id
_entity.type
_entity.pdbx_description
1 polymer ?
#
loop_
_entity_poly.entity_id
_entity_poly.type
_entity_poly.pdbx_seq_one_letter_code
_entity_poly.pdbx_strand_id
1 'polypeptide(L)'
;MTLLTGPALQAQVDVLAFTTFGDPSKDAVFKSADQALGGHLAEVAKAESFEGKPGQSLSIYTHGKIPAKRVVVIGAGGRGDFSNANLRDVTAAIAQSANKVNAASVAFVLPVLGANRDALLAQMAVEGVHLGTYKFGRYLTSEDQKKPHSLKSFGLVTDVKGKKPNASQTKQLTAAIARGAAIAQATNYARDLINEPAAVATPAHIAAQAQALAKKHKGSLSVTVLDAKKCAELGMGMFLAVGQGSDQEPRFVHMTYKPAKKPKKKIALIGKGVTFDSGGYSLKPSASMEDMKIDMSGAAAVISAMDAIATIGSENEVHAVTALCENLVSGRAYKLGDVLTSMDGTTVEINNTDAEGRLTLGDAITYARTKIDPDEMFDFATLTGACMVALGPYTAGVMSDNEPLVKNWLAAAQQTGEDMWRLPLNTRLREQLKSPIADMRNTGDRYGGAITAGLFLKTFAKDTPWVHVDIAGPASTSSNRPSQPKGGTGFAVATIVEYATKR
;
A
#
# COMPACT_ATOMS: atom_id res chain seq x y z
N MET A 1 2.07 16.49 -12.70
CA MET A 1 1.88 17.57 -11.71
C MET A 1 3.05 18.54 -11.78
N THR A 2 2.83 19.82 -11.52
CA THR A 2 3.87 20.86 -11.64
C THR A 2 3.77 21.86 -10.50
N LEU A 3 4.86 22.59 -10.22
CA LEU A 3 4.80 23.78 -9.40
C LEU A 3 4.27 24.94 -10.24
N LEU A 4 3.26 25.64 -9.73
CA LEU A 4 2.76 26.87 -10.32
C LEU A 4 3.42 28.05 -9.64
N THR A 5 3.99 28.95 -10.45
CA THR A 5 4.57 30.20 -9.96
C THR A 5 3.64 31.36 -10.26
N GLY A 6 3.46 32.26 -9.28
CA GLY A 6 2.58 33.43 -9.41
C GLY A 6 1.35 33.33 -8.50
N PRO A 7 0.57 34.42 -8.38
CA PRO A 7 -0.55 34.47 -7.45
C PRO A 7 -1.61 33.43 -7.78
N ALA A 8 -2.12 32.73 -6.75
CA ALA A 8 -3.12 31.66 -6.91
C ALA A 8 -4.35 32.11 -7.72
N LEU A 9 -4.87 33.31 -7.41
CA LEU A 9 -6.05 33.88 -8.07
C LEU A 9 -5.82 34.30 -9.53
N GLN A 10 -4.58 34.29 -10.02
CA GLN A 10 -4.23 34.62 -11.41
C GLN A 10 -3.86 33.37 -12.23
N ALA A 11 -4.00 32.17 -11.65
CA ALA A 11 -3.72 30.92 -12.35
C ALA A 11 -4.71 30.70 -13.50
N GLN A 12 -4.17 30.49 -14.70
CA GLN A 12 -4.93 30.15 -15.92
C GLN A 12 -5.26 28.65 -15.93
N VAL A 13 -6.30 28.26 -15.19
CA VAL A 13 -6.72 26.86 -15.01
C VAL A 13 -8.25 26.73 -15.08
N ASP A 14 -8.78 25.52 -15.22
CA ASP A 14 -10.23 25.32 -15.15
C ASP A 14 -10.75 25.41 -13.71
N VAL A 15 -9.96 24.96 -12.73
CA VAL A 15 -10.34 24.92 -11.32
C VAL A 15 -9.22 25.49 -10.44
N LEU A 16 -9.54 26.52 -9.65
CA LEU A 16 -8.74 26.89 -8.48
C LEU A 16 -9.29 26.16 -7.26
N ALA A 17 -8.44 25.42 -6.55
CA ALA A 17 -8.84 24.64 -5.39
C ALA A 17 -8.02 24.98 -4.15
N PHE A 18 -8.66 24.96 -2.98
CA PHE A 18 -8.00 25.12 -1.69
C PHE A 18 -8.83 24.49 -0.57
N THR A 19 -8.22 24.37 0.61
CA THR A 19 -8.89 23.86 1.82
C THR A 19 -9.20 24.96 2.81
N THR A 20 -10.26 24.79 3.59
CA THR A 20 -10.52 25.60 4.79
C THR A 20 -10.48 24.74 6.04
N PHE A 21 -9.91 25.27 7.12
CA PHE A 21 -9.87 24.60 8.43
C PHE A 21 -10.93 25.21 9.35
N GLY A 22 -12.07 24.53 9.46
CA GLY A 22 -13.26 25.06 10.14
C GLY A 22 -13.84 26.26 9.40
N ASP A 23 -14.25 27.27 10.16
CA ASP A 23 -14.95 28.46 9.66
C ASP A 23 -14.24 29.11 8.46
N PRO A 24 -14.83 29.05 7.24
CA PRO A 24 -14.21 29.57 6.02
C PRO A 24 -13.95 31.07 6.09
N SER A 25 -14.76 31.82 6.87
CA SER A 25 -14.59 33.26 7.05
C SER A 25 -13.31 33.63 7.81
N LYS A 26 -12.58 32.66 8.37
CA LYS A 26 -11.28 32.86 9.02
C LYS A 26 -10.10 32.50 8.12
N ASP A 27 -10.35 31.84 6.99
CA ASP A 27 -9.30 31.41 6.07
C ASP A 27 -8.87 32.55 5.12
N ALA A 28 -7.55 32.76 5.00
CA ALA A 28 -7.00 33.86 4.22
C ALA A 28 -7.17 33.68 2.71
N VAL A 29 -7.13 32.43 2.22
CA VAL A 29 -7.34 32.10 0.80
C VAL A 29 -8.80 32.29 0.46
N PHE A 30 -9.70 31.81 1.33
CA PHE A 30 -11.14 32.00 1.19
C PHE A 30 -11.51 33.48 1.11
N LYS A 31 -11.03 34.32 2.04
CA LYS A 31 -11.27 35.78 2.02
C LYS A 31 -10.79 36.43 0.72
N SER A 32 -9.59 36.06 0.27
CA SER A 32 -8.99 36.65 -0.93
C SER A 32 -9.78 36.26 -2.18
N ALA A 33 -10.21 34.99 -2.26
CA ALA A 33 -11.06 34.51 -3.34
C ALA A 33 -12.45 35.16 -3.30
N ASP A 34 -13.08 35.26 -2.13
CA ASP A 34 -14.39 35.87 -1.96
C ASP A 34 -14.39 37.35 -2.37
N GLN A 35 -13.38 38.11 -1.95
CA GLN A 35 -13.21 39.50 -2.36
C GLN A 35 -13.09 39.63 -3.89
N ALA A 36 -12.27 38.77 -4.53
CA ALA A 36 -12.13 38.77 -5.98
C ALA A 36 -13.44 38.36 -6.70
N LEU A 37 -14.29 37.59 -6.04
CA LEU A 37 -15.60 37.17 -6.56
C LEU A 37 -16.75 38.10 -6.14
N GLY A 38 -16.46 39.18 -5.41
CA GLY A 38 -17.45 40.17 -4.98
C GLY A 38 -18.42 39.67 -3.91
N GLY A 39 -17.98 38.80 -2.99
CA GLY A 39 -18.78 38.32 -1.86
C GLY A 39 -19.62 37.06 -2.12
N HIS A 40 -19.66 36.59 -3.37
CA HIS A 40 -20.48 35.43 -3.74
C HIS A 40 -20.00 34.11 -3.13
N LEU A 41 -18.71 33.95 -2.85
CA LEU A 41 -18.22 32.69 -2.27
C LEU A 41 -18.74 32.52 -0.83
N ALA A 42 -18.75 33.61 -0.06
CA ALA A 42 -19.32 33.63 1.28
C ALA A 42 -20.85 33.46 1.27
N GLU A 43 -21.53 34.08 0.30
CA GLU A 43 -22.98 33.94 0.12
C GLU A 43 -23.39 32.47 -0.12
N VAL A 44 -22.72 31.79 -1.06
CA VAL A 44 -23.00 30.38 -1.36
C VAL A 44 -22.57 29.49 -0.18
N ALA A 45 -21.42 29.76 0.46
CA ALA A 45 -21.01 29.01 1.65
C ALA A 45 -22.07 29.05 2.76
N LYS A 46 -22.69 30.21 2.98
CA LYS A 46 -23.81 30.36 3.94
C LYS A 46 -25.06 29.61 3.49
N ALA A 47 -25.44 29.73 2.22
CA ALA A 47 -26.62 29.06 1.66
C ALA A 47 -26.51 27.53 1.72
N GLU A 48 -25.32 26.98 1.49
CA GLU A 48 -25.04 25.54 1.54
C GLU A 48 -24.64 25.03 2.93
N SER A 49 -24.64 25.90 3.95
CA SER A 49 -24.19 25.55 5.31
C SER A 49 -22.79 24.91 5.33
N PHE A 50 -21.87 25.49 4.54
CA PHE A 50 -20.48 25.08 4.49
C PHE A 50 -19.72 25.64 5.70
N GLU A 51 -19.32 24.76 6.60
CA GLU A 51 -18.65 25.09 7.87
C GLU A 51 -17.19 24.62 7.88
N GLY A 52 -16.69 24.13 6.74
CA GLY A 52 -15.35 23.57 6.60
C GLY A 52 -15.15 22.23 7.31
N LYS A 53 -16.23 21.47 7.56
CA LYS A 53 -16.16 20.12 8.14
C LYS A 53 -15.50 19.13 7.16
N PRO A 54 -14.82 18.07 7.63
CA PRO A 54 -14.26 17.04 6.77
C PRO A 54 -15.31 16.48 5.80
N GLY A 55 -14.96 16.43 4.51
CA GLY A 55 -15.84 15.91 3.45
C GLY A 55 -16.85 16.91 2.89
N GLN A 56 -17.02 18.10 3.48
CA GLN A 56 -17.77 19.17 2.83
C GLN A 56 -17.01 19.70 1.61
N SER A 57 -17.72 20.03 0.54
CA SER A 57 -17.16 20.67 -0.64
C SER A 57 -18.09 21.77 -1.14
N LEU A 58 -17.51 22.89 -1.54
CA LEU A 58 -18.19 24.01 -2.17
C LEU A 58 -17.60 24.22 -3.57
N SER A 59 -18.43 24.46 -4.59
CA SER A 59 -17.94 24.67 -5.96
C SER A 59 -18.77 25.74 -6.67
N ILE A 60 -18.13 26.83 -7.10
CA ILE A 60 -18.81 27.92 -7.80
C ILE A 60 -18.11 28.31 -9.10
N TYR A 61 -18.88 28.81 -10.06
CA TYR A 61 -18.32 29.45 -11.26
C TYR A 61 -17.83 30.85 -10.93
N THR A 62 -16.73 31.24 -11.55
CA THR A 62 -16.12 32.57 -11.32
C THR A 62 -16.69 33.64 -12.24
N HIS A 63 -17.39 33.24 -13.31
CA HIS A 63 -17.92 34.12 -14.35
C HIS A 63 -16.90 35.13 -14.89
N GLY A 64 -15.62 34.72 -14.98
CA GLY A 64 -14.53 35.55 -15.51
C GLY A 64 -13.99 36.61 -14.55
N LYS A 65 -14.50 36.70 -13.31
CA LYS A 65 -13.96 37.62 -12.29
C LYS A 65 -12.52 37.30 -11.89
N ILE A 66 -12.14 36.03 -12.01
CA ILE A 66 -10.74 35.55 -11.98
C ILE A 66 -10.51 34.61 -13.17
N PRO A 67 -9.24 34.36 -13.59
CA PRO A 67 -8.96 33.53 -14.77
C PRO A 67 -9.40 32.07 -14.63
N ALA A 68 -9.39 31.53 -13.40
CA ALA A 68 -9.91 30.20 -13.14
C ALA A 68 -11.40 30.13 -13.44
N LYS A 69 -11.91 29.11 -14.14
CA LYS A 69 -13.35 29.01 -14.47
C LYS A 69 -14.23 28.67 -13.27
N ARG A 70 -13.70 27.91 -12.32
CA ARG A 70 -14.36 27.52 -11.07
C ARG A 70 -13.43 27.68 -9.87
N VAL A 71 -14.03 27.91 -8.71
CA VAL A 71 -13.39 27.78 -7.40
C VAL A 71 -13.99 26.58 -6.67
N VAL A 72 -13.14 25.69 -6.17
CA VAL A 72 -13.53 24.53 -5.35
C VAL A 72 -12.89 24.66 -3.97
N VAL A 73 -13.71 24.58 -2.92
CA VAL A 73 -13.26 24.62 -1.53
C VAL A 73 -13.59 23.30 -0.86
N ILE A 74 -12.60 22.67 -0.21
CA ILE A 74 -12.80 21.44 0.55
C ILE A 74 -12.64 21.73 2.04
N GLY A 75 -13.59 21.28 2.85
CA GLY A 75 -13.51 21.35 4.30
C GLY A 75 -12.51 20.33 4.86
N ALA A 76 -11.52 20.82 5.60
CA ALA A 76 -10.46 20.01 6.21
C ALA A 76 -10.68 19.76 7.72
N GLY A 77 -11.77 20.27 8.29
CA GLY A 77 -12.07 20.16 9.71
C GLY A 77 -11.16 21.00 10.60
N GLY A 78 -10.99 20.56 11.84
CA GLY A 78 -10.11 21.20 12.81
C GLY A 78 -8.64 21.07 12.42
N ARG A 79 -7.88 22.16 12.50
CA ARG A 79 -6.45 22.15 12.13
C ARG A 79 -5.59 21.25 13.03
N GLY A 80 -6.00 21.03 14.27
CA GLY A 80 -5.32 20.14 15.22
C GLY A 80 -5.49 18.65 14.88
N ASP A 81 -6.58 18.30 14.21
CA ASP A 81 -6.91 16.91 13.85
C ASP A 81 -6.42 16.53 12.45
N PHE A 82 -5.88 17.50 11.69
CA PHE A 82 -5.50 17.30 10.30
C PHE A 82 -4.12 16.65 10.19
N SER A 83 -4.14 15.38 9.78
CA SER A 83 -2.96 14.55 9.51
C SER A 83 -2.48 14.66 8.06
N ASN A 84 -1.29 14.10 7.79
CA ASN A 84 -0.77 13.96 6.43
C ASN A 84 -1.72 13.15 5.53
N ALA A 85 -2.36 12.10 6.10
CA ALA A 85 -3.29 11.24 5.37
C ALA A 85 -4.53 12.02 4.90
N ASN A 86 -5.03 12.96 5.71
CA ASN A 86 -6.18 13.79 5.32
C ASN A 86 -5.91 14.64 4.07
N LEU A 87 -4.66 15.07 3.85
CA LEU A 87 -4.31 15.82 2.64
C LEU A 87 -4.42 14.99 1.37
N ARG A 88 -4.16 13.68 1.44
CA ARG A 88 -4.38 12.77 0.30
C ARG A 88 -5.87 12.72 -0.06
N ASP A 89 -6.73 12.56 0.93
CA ASP A 89 -8.18 12.49 0.70
C ASP A 89 -8.74 13.80 0.15
N VAL A 90 -8.28 14.94 0.66
CA VAL A 90 -8.62 16.25 0.12
C VAL A 90 -8.26 16.36 -1.36
N THR A 91 -7.01 16.05 -1.71
CA THR A 91 -6.51 16.26 -3.07
C THR A 91 -7.07 15.22 -4.05
N ALA A 92 -7.35 14.01 -3.56
CA ALA A 92 -8.15 13.02 -4.26
C ALA A 92 -9.56 13.54 -4.58
N ALA A 93 -10.27 14.09 -3.58
CA ALA A 93 -11.61 14.65 -3.75
C ALA A 93 -11.63 15.81 -4.75
N ILE A 94 -10.61 16.68 -4.72
CA ILE A 94 -10.43 17.76 -5.71
C ILE A 94 -10.26 17.18 -7.12
N ALA A 95 -9.37 16.20 -7.30
CA ALA A 95 -9.12 15.59 -8.60
C ALA A 95 -10.37 14.87 -9.15
N GLN A 96 -11.13 14.20 -8.28
CA GLN A 96 -12.40 13.57 -8.65
C GLN A 96 -13.46 14.61 -9.02
N SER A 97 -13.59 15.68 -8.24
CA SER A 97 -14.51 16.79 -8.52
C SER A 97 -14.18 17.45 -9.87
N ALA A 98 -12.90 17.72 -10.14
CA ALA A 98 -12.43 18.25 -11.42
C ALA A 98 -12.83 17.34 -12.59
N ASN A 99 -12.66 16.03 -12.46
CA ASN A 99 -13.09 15.07 -13.48
C ASN A 99 -14.61 15.06 -13.69
N LYS A 100 -15.42 15.14 -12.62
CA LYS A 100 -16.89 15.17 -12.72
C LYS A 100 -17.40 16.37 -13.53
N VAL A 101 -16.67 17.49 -13.51
CA VAL A 101 -17.04 18.72 -14.20
C VAL A 101 -16.26 18.95 -15.51
N ASN A 102 -15.61 17.88 -16.02
CA ASN A 102 -14.79 17.89 -17.24
C ASN A 102 -13.69 18.95 -17.26
N ALA A 103 -13.12 19.29 -16.10
CA ALA A 103 -11.97 20.18 -16.01
C ALA A 103 -10.70 19.47 -16.51
N ALA A 104 -9.87 20.18 -17.29
CA ALA A 104 -8.59 19.68 -17.78
C ALA A 104 -7.42 20.12 -16.88
N SER A 105 -7.58 21.19 -16.10
CA SER A 105 -6.51 21.75 -15.26
C SER A 105 -6.98 22.22 -13.89
N VAL A 106 -6.17 21.94 -12.85
CA VAL A 106 -6.39 22.39 -11.47
C VAL A 106 -5.16 23.16 -10.99
N ALA A 107 -5.37 24.28 -10.29
CA ALA A 107 -4.38 24.90 -9.40
C ALA A 107 -4.81 24.67 -7.95
N PHE A 108 -4.02 23.95 -7.16
CA PHE A 108 -4.29 23.70 -5.75
C PHE A 108 -3.36 24.50 -4.86
N VAL A 109 -3.93 25.28 -3.96
CA VAL A 109 -3.18 26.01 -2.93
C VAL A 109 -2.82 25.06 -1.80
N LEU A 110 -1.53 24.80 -1.60
CA LEU A 110 -1.07 23.99 -0.49
C LEU A 110 -1.40 24.68 0.84
N PRO A 111 -2.00 23.95 1.81
CA PRO A 111 -2.26 24.53 3.11
C PRO A 111 -0.95 24.76 3.85
N VAL A 112 -0.85 25.88 4.57
CA VAL A 112 0.27 26.09 5.51
C VAL A 112 -0.04 25.26 6.75
N LEU A 113 0.83 24.33 7.17
CA LEU A 113 0.59 23.42 8.33
C LEU A 113 1.81 23.32 9.27
N GLY A 114 2.51 24.44 9.44
CA GLY A 114 3.73 24.55 10.23
C GLY A 114 4.94 24.91 9.36
N ALA A 115 6.05 25.24 10.00
CA ALA A 115 7.27 25.61 9.31
C ALA A 115 7.90 24.39 8.60
N ASN A 116 8.48 24.60 7.42
CA ASN A 116 9.30 23.62 6.69
C ASN A 116 8.58 22.31 6.31
N ARG A 117 7.27 22.35 6.08
CA ARG A 117 6.48 21.17 5.68
C ARG A 117 6.09 21.11 4.21
N ASP A 118 6.33 22.16 3.43
CA ASP A 118 5.84 22.28 2.05
C ASP A 118 6.21 21.08 1.16
N ALA A 119 7.42 20.55 1.30
CA ALA A 119 7.84 19.36 0.57
C ALA A 119 6.99 18.13 0.93
N LEU A 120 6.80 17.86 2.22
CA LEU A 120 5.94 16.76 2.68
C LEU A 120 4.49 16.94 2.20
N LEU A 121 3.95 18.15 2.29
CA LEU A 121 2.58 18.44 1.85
C LEU A 121 2.42 18.30 0.34
N ALA A 122 3.42 18.71 -0.44
CA ALA A 122 3.46 18.50 -1.88
C ALA A 122 3.48 17.01 -2.23
N GLN A 123 4.26 16.20 -1.51
CA GLN A 123 4.28 14.75 -1.66
C GLN A 123 2.89 14.15 -1.42
N MET A 124 2.26 14.45 -0.28
CA MET A 124 0.92 13.93 0.07
C MET A 124 -0.14 14.37 -0.93
N ALA A 125 -0.08 15.63 -1.40
CA ALA A 125 -1.01 16.13 -2.40
C ALA A 125 -0.89 15.37 -3.73
N VAL A 126 0.34 15.07 -4.14
CA VAL A 126 0.59 14.28 -5.36
C VAL A 126 0.08 12.85 -5.20
N GLU A 127 0.34 12.24 -4.05
CA GLU A 127 -0.19 10.92 -3.75
C GLU A 127 -1.72 10.89 -3.82
N GLY A 128 -2.40 11.84 -3.18
CA GLY A 128 -3.87 11.92 -3.21
C GLY A 128 -4.45 12.04 -4.61
N VAL A 129 -3.87 12.87 -5.49
CA VAL A 129 -4.32 12.99 -6.88
C VAL A 129 -4.19 11.66 -7.64
N HIS A 130 -3.04 11.00 -7.55
CA HIS A 130 -2.81 9.72 -8.24
C HIS A 130 -3.67 8.58 -7.67
N LEU A 131 -3.80 8.50 -6.36
CA LEU A 131 -4.58 7.45 -5.69
C LEU A 131 -6.08 7.65 -5.89
N GLY A 132 -6.56 8.89 -5.90
CA GLY A 132 -7.98 9.23 -6.07
C GLY A 132 -8.46 9.20 -7.52
N THR A 133 -7.55 9.19 -8.48
CA THR A 133 -7.85 9.02 -9.91
C THR A 133 -7.55 7.60 -10.41
N TYR A 134 -7.25 6.67 -9.50
CA TYR A 134 -7.15 5.26 -9.85
C TYR A 134 -8.50 4.69 -10.27
N LYS A 135 -8.49 3.88 -11.32
CA LYS A 135 -9.67 3.15 -11.80
C LYS A 135 -9.25 1.81 -12.35
N PHE A 136 -9.76 0.74 -11.75
CA PHE A 136 -9.65 -0.60 -12.32
C PHE A 136 -10.82 -0.88 -13.25
N GLY A 137 -10.64 -0.61 -14.54
CA GLY A 137 -11.70 -0.75 -15.55
C GLY A 137 -11.40 -1.74 -16.67
N ARG A 138 -10.36 -2.56 -16.54
CA ARG A 138 -9.82 -3.45 -17.59
C ARG A 138 -10.87 -4.38 -18.21
N TYR A 139 -11.83 -4.82 -17.41
CA TYR A 139 -12.87 -5.80 -17.79
C TYR A 139 -14.22 -5.16 -18.15
N LEU A 140 -14.37 -3.86 -17.98
CA LEU A 140 -15.61 -3.16 -18.28
C LEU A 140 -15.70 -2.91 -19.78
N THR A 141 -16.84 -3.20 -20.38
CA THR A 141 -17.05 -3.04 -21.82
C THR A 141 -17.74 -1.73 -22.19
N SER A 142 -18.43 -1.08 -21.24
CA SER A 142 -19.19 0.14 -21.49
C SER A 142 -18.29 1.36 -21.78
N GLU A 143 -18.63 2.11 -22.83
CA GLU A 143 -17.93 3.32 -23.29
C GLU A 143 -17.78 4.37 -22.17
N ASP A 144 -18.86 4.63 -21.42
CA ASP A 144 -18.84 5.61 -20.33
C ASP A 144 -17.86 5.25 -19.20
N GLN A 145 -17.64 3.95 -18.97
CA GLN A 145 -16.67 3.51 -17.99
C GLN A 145 -15.25 3.35 -18.57
N LYS A 146 -15.05 3.51 -19.87
CA LYS A 146 -13.72 3.56 -20.50
C LYS A 146 -13.20 4.98 -20.72
N LYS A 147 -14.06 6.00 -20.60
CA LYS A 147 -13.68 7.41 -20.82
C LYS A 147 -12.46 7.77 -19.95
N PRO A 148 -11.37 8.30 -20.56
CA PRO A 148 -10.22 8.75 -19.81
C PRO A 148 -10.60 9.95 -18.93
N HIS A 149 -9.87 10.13 -17.84
CA HIS A 149 -10.00 11.31 -17.01
C HIS A 149 -9.79 12.59 -17.84
N SER A 150 -10.66 13.58 -17.62
CA SER A 150 -10.55 14.89 -18.28
C SER A 150 -9.34 15.66 -17.75
N LEU A 151 -9.03 15.49 -16.46
CA LEU A 151 -7.91 16.16 -15.78
C LEU A 151 -6.58 15.75 -16.42
N LYS A 152 -5.87 16.72 -17.00
CA LYS A 152 -4.55 16.55 -17.63
C LYS A 152 -3.43 17.18 -16.81
N SER A 153 -3.72 18.24 -16.06
CA SER A 153 -2.73 18.91 -15.21
C SER A 153 -3.28 19.26 -13.83
N PHE A 154 -2.43 19.07 -12.82
CA PHE A 154 -2.69 19.49 -11.46
C PHE A 154 -1.44 20.20 -10.96
N GLY A 155 -1.57 21.49 -10.73
CA GLY A 155 -0.50 22.39 -10.33
C GLY A 155 -0.58 22.72 -8.84
N LEU A 156 0.55 22.71 -8.17
CA LEU A 156 0.66 23.07 -6.75
C LEU A 156 1.10 24.53 -6.62
N VAL A 157 0.34 25.31 -5.85
CA VAL A 157 0.66 26.68 -5.48
C VAL A 157 1.15 26.68 -4.03
N THR A 158 2.41 27.03 -3.81
CA THR A 158 3.03 27.04 -2.48
C THR A 158 2.81 28.34 -1.72
N ASP A 159 2.50 29.43 -2.42
CA ASP A 159 2.25 30.74 -1.82
C ASP A 159 1.12 31.45 -2.58
N VAL A 160 0.09 31.86 -1.85
CA VAL A 160 -1.13 32.45 -2.40
C VAL A 160 -0.85 33.76 -3.12
N LYS A 161 0.12 34.53 -2.63
CA LYS A 161 0.53 35.84 -3.20
C LYS A 161 1.52 35.68 -4.35
N GLY A 162 1.94 34.46 -4.67
CA GLY A 162 2.83 34.16 -5.78
C GLY A 162 4.30 34.35 -5.46
N LYS A 163 4.70 34.39 -4.18
CA LYS A 163 6.11 34.38 -3.82
C LYS A 163 6.76 33.12 -4.36
N LYS A 164 7.75 33.28 -5.24
CA LYS A 164 8.47 32.14 -5.81
C LYS A 164 9.34 31.45 -4.74
N PRO A 165 9.31 30.11 -4.66
CA PRO A 165 10.28 29.39 -3.83
C PRO A 165 11.70 29.68 -4.32
N ASN A 166 12.65 29.77 -3.39
CA ASN A 166 14.06 29.89 -3.76
C ASN A 166 14.56 28.58 -4.41
N ALA A 167 15.80 28.57 -4.91
CA ALA A 167 16.36 27.41 -5.61
C ALA A 167 16.38 26.12 -4.74
N SER A 168 16.69 26.25 -3.45
CA SER A 168 16.71 25.12 -2.51
C SER A 168 15.29 24.56 -2.28
N GLN A 169 14.33 25.43 -2.02
CA GLN A 169 12.92 25.05 -1.85
C GLN A 169 12.36 24.41 -3.12
N THR A 170 12.65 24.98 -4.29
CA THR A 170 12.23 24.42 -5.59
C THR A 170 12.76 23.01 -5.79
N LYS A 171 14.03 22.77 -5.44
CA LYS A 171 14.65 21.43 -5.51
C LYS A 171 13.97 20.45 -4.56
N GLN A 172 13.71 20.84 -3.30
CA GLN A 172 13.02 20.00 -2.32
C GLN A 172 11.59 19.65 -2.76
N LEU A 173 10.83 20.63 -3.24
CA LEU A 173 9.47 20.43 -3.73
C LEU A 173 9.44 19.53 -4.97
N THR A 174 10.35 19.74 -5.92
CA THR A 174 10.44 18.91 -7.12
C THR A 174 10.76 17.45 -6.76
N ALA A 175 11.70 17.23 -5.85
CA ALA A 175 12.02 15.90 -5.35
C ALA A 175 10.83 15.25 -4.61
N ALA A 176 10.10 16.02 -3.81
CA ALA A 176 8.93 15.53 -3.10
C ALA A 176 7.76 15.18 -4.04
N ILE A 177 7.54 15.97 -5.10
CA ILE A 177 6.57 15.67 -6.15
C ILE A 177 6.93 14.36 -6.85
N ALA A 178 8.20 14.19 -7.23
CA ALA A 178 8.67 12.96 -7.86
C ALA A 178 8.51 11.74 -6.93
N ARG A 179 8.85 11.90 -5.64
CA ARG A 179 8.68 10.86 -4.61
C ARG A 179 7.22 10.46 -4.44
N GLY A 180 6.31 11.42 -4.31
CA GLY A 180 4.88 11.16 -4.14
C GLY A 180 4.28 10.47 -5.36
N ALA A 181 4.68 10.87 -6.56
CA ALA A 181 4.26 10.22 -7.80
C ALA A 181 4.74 8.76 -7.85
N ALA A 182 6.01 8.50 -7.53
CA ALA A 182 6.57 7.14 -7.51
C ALA A 182 5.85 6.23 -6.49
N ILE A 183 5.60 6.72 -5.27
CA ILE A 183 4.86 5.98 -4.24
C ILE A 183 3.45 5.66 -4.71
N ALA A 184 2.69 6.65 -5.17
CA ALA A 184 1.30 6.42 -5.56
C ALA A 184 1.15 5.56 -6.82
N GLN A 185 2.08 5.66 -7.76
CA GLN A 185 2.12 4.76 -8.93
C GLN A 185 2.41 3.33 -8.52
N ALA A 186 3.38 3.09 -7.62
CA ALA A 186 3.62 1.77 -7.07
C ALA A 186 2.43 1.24 -6.27
N THR A 187 1.77 2.08 -5.46
CA THR A 187 0.54 1.69 -4.75
C THR A 187 -0.55 1.28 -5.75
N ASN A 188 -0.80 2.09 -6.78
CA ASN A 188 -1.79 1.75 -7.82
C ASN A 188 -1.41 0.50 -8.62
N TYR A 189 -0.12 0.25 -8.84
CA TYR A 189 0.34 -0.99 -9.45
C TYR A 189 0.05 -2.20 -8.56
N ALA A 190 0.26 -2.10 -7.24
CA ALA A 190 -0.18 -3.13 -6.31
C ALA A 190 -1.71 -3.33 -6.37
N ARG A 191 -2.49 -2.24 -6.47
CA ARG A 191 -3.95 -2.34 -6.66
C ARG A 191 -4.31 -3.07 -7.95
N ASP A 192 -3.61 -2.81 -9.06
CA ASP A 192 -3.87 -3.52 -10.32
C ASP A 192 -3.66 -5.02 -10.14
N LEU A 193 -2.57 -5.43 -9.49
CA LEU A 193 -2.28 -6.84 -9.23
C LEU A 193 -3.32 -7.51 -8.33
N ILE A 194 -3.77 -6.82 -7.26
CA ILE A 194 -4.76 -7.34 -6.30
C ILE A 194 -6.17 -7.42 -6.92
N ASN A 195 -6.51 -6.48 -7.79
CA ASN A 195 -7.85 -6.41 -8.40
C ASN A 195 -8.03 -7.39 -9.58
N GLU A 196 -6.92 -7.82 -10.18
CA GLU A 196 -6.88 -8.80 -11.26
C GLU A 196 -7.57 -10.12 -10.83
N PRO A 197 -8.48 -10.71 -11.65
CA PRO A 197 -9.04 -12.02 -11.36
C PRO A 197 -7.96 -13.10 -11.26
N ALA A 198 -8.19 -14.10 -10.41
CA ALA A 198 -7.27 -15.22 -10.20
C ALA A 198 -6.87 -15.95 -11.51
N ALA A 199 -7.81 -16.06 -12.46
CA ALA A 199 -7.56 -16.65 -13.77
C ALA A 199 -6.44 -15.94 -14.59
N VAL A 200 -6.16 -14.67 -14.28
CA VAL A 200 -5.07 -13.90 -14.90
C VAL A 200 -3.91 -13.75 -13.95
N ALA A 201 -4.17 -13.44 -12.67
CA ALA A 201 -3.17 -13.21 -11.62
C ALA A 201 -2.47 -14.49 -11.12
N THR A 202 -2.22 -15.46 -12.00
CA THR A 202 -1.55 -16.73 -11.68
C THR A 202 -0.11 -16.54 -11.16
N PRO A 203 0.50 -17.55 -10.51
CA PRO A 203 1.89 -17.47 -10.05
C PRO A 203 2.88 -17.08 -11.16
N ALA A 204 2.72 -17.63 -12.36
CA ALA A 204 3.54 -17.29 -13.52
C ALA A 204 3.33 -15.83 -13.97
N HIS A 205 2.08 -15.34 -13.96
CA HIS A 205 1.78 -13.96 -14.31
C HIS A 205 2.43 -12.97 -13.33
N ILE A 206 2.27 -13.19 -12.03
CA ILE A 206 2.85 -12.32 -11.00
C ILE A 206 4.39 -12.35 -11.07
N ALA A 207 5.00 -13.50 -11.35
CA ALA A 207 6.44 -13.59 -11.59
C ALA A 207 6.88 -12.79 -12.84
N ALA A 208 6.09 -12.81 -13.92
CA ALA A 208 6.34 -12.00 -15.10
C ALA A 208 6.24 -10.49 -14.83
N GLN A 209 5.33 -10.06 -13.95
CA GLN A 209 5.23 -8.67 -13.50
C GLN A 209 6.51 -8.21 -12.77
N ALA A 210 7.08 -9.06 -11.90
CA ALA A 210 8.37 -8.78 -11.27
C ALA A 210 9.52 -8.66 -12.29
N GLN A 211 9.53 -9.52 -13.30
CA GLN A 211 10.50 -9.46 -14.42
C GLN A 211 10.35 -8.18 -15.25
N ALA A 212 9.13 -7.74 -15.52
CA ALA A 212 8.88 -6.48 -16.23
C ALA A 212 9.42 -5.27 -15.46
N LEU A 213 9.23 -5.22 -14.15
CA LEU A 213 9.80 -4.16 -13.30
C LEU A 213 11.33 -4.19 -13.27
N ALA A 214 11.95 -5.37 -13.15
CA ALA A 214 13.41 -5.49 -13.22
C ALA A 214 13.96 -5.01 -14.57
N LYS A 215 13.26 -5.29 -15.68
CA LYS A 215 13.61 -4.78 -17.01
C LYS A 215 13.47 -3.26 -17.11
N LYS A 216 12.41 -2.68 -16.52
CA LYS A 216 12.18 -1.23 -16.46
C LYS A 216 13.34 -0.51 -15.74
N HIS A 217 13.87 -1.11 -14.68
CA HIS A 217 14.95 -0.56 -13.83
C HIS A 217 16.29 -1.24 -14.05
N LYS A 218 16.59 -1.61 -15.29
CA LYS A 218 17.85 -2.28 -15.64
C LYS A 218 19.04 -1.48 -15.13
N GLY A 219 19.87 -2.12 -14.30
CA GLY A 219 21.09 -1.54 -13.71
C GLY A 219 21.00 -1.30 -12.20
N SER A 220 19.80 -1.14 -11.64
CA SER A 220 19.60 -1.03 -10.18
C SER A 220 18.74 -2.16 -9.62
N LEU A 221 17.84 -2.74 -10.42
CA LEU A 221 16.95 -3.82 -10.03
C LEU A 221 17.22 -5.09 -10.85
N SER A 222 17.25 -6.23 -10.17
CA SER A 222 17.39 -7.56 -10.77
C SER A 222 16.35 -8.52 -10.20
N VAL A 223 16.07 -9.62 -10.90
CA VAL A 223 15.14 -10.65 -10.42
C VAL A 223 15.66 -12.05 -10.77
N THR A 224 15.46 -12.97 -9.83
CA THR A 224 15.60 -14.42 -10.02
C THR A 224 14.23 -15.04 -9.80
N VAL A 225 13.81 -15.92 -10.72
CA VAL A 225 12.58 -16.71 -10.58
C VAL A 225 12.96 -18.18 -10.54
N LEU A 226 12.62 -18.85 -9.46
CA LEU A 226 12.82 -20.29 -9.28
C LEU A 226 11.51 -21.01 -9.61
N ASP A 227 11.63 -22.08 -10.39
CA ASP A 227 10.52 -23.00 -10.65
C ASP A 227 10.35 -24.02 -9.50
N ALA A 228 9.31 -24.84 -9.59
CA ALA A 228 9.01 -25.86 -8.59
C ALA A 228 10.18 -26.83 -8.36
N LYS A 229 10.93 -27.18 -9.42
CA LYS A 229 12.09 -28.08 -9.33
C LYS A 229 13.22 -27.44 -8.52
N LYS A 230 13.56 -26.18 -8.78
CA LYS A 230 14.57 -25.45 -8.01
C LYS A 230 14.16 -25.22 -6.57
N CYS A 231 12.87 -24.98 -6.30
CA CYS A 231 12.35 -24.94 -4.94
C CYS A 231 12.48 -26.29 -4.23
N ALA A 232 12.28 -27.41 -4.94
CA ALA A 232 12.41 -28.75 -4.37
C ALA A 232 13.87 -29.07 -4.04
N GLU A 233 14.81 -28.71 -4.92
CA GLU A 233 16.27 -28.82 -4.67
C GLU A 233 16.71 -28.00 -3.44
N LEU A 234 16.02 -26.89 -3.15
CA LEU A 234 16.25 -26.08 -1.95
C LEU A 234 15.55 -26.61 -0.71
N GLY A 235 14.72 -27.64 -0.80
CA GLY A 235 14.00 -28.23 0.33
C GLY A 235 12.75 -27.44 0.75
N MET A 236 12.17 -26.60 -0.11
CA MET A 236 10.97 -25.78 0.20
C MET A 236 9.68 -26.63 0.23
N GLY A 237 9.64 -27.65 1.10
CA GLY A 237 8.57 -28.64 1.12
C GLY A 237 7.22 -28.08 1.57
N MET A 238 7.20 -27.08 2.45
CA MET A 238 5.96 -26.43 2.86
C MET A 238 5.35 -25.62 1.73
N PHE A 239 6.15 -24.78 1.05
CA PHE A 239 5.70 -23.99 -0.09
C PHE A 239 5.18 -24.86 -1.23
N LEU A 240 5.92 -25.91 -1.58
CA LEU A 240 5.53 -26.79 -2.68
C LEU A 240 4.28 -27.60 -2.36
N ALA A 241 4.11 -28.06 -1.12
CA ALA A 241 2.92 -28.80 -0.71
C ALA A 241 1.63 -27.95 -0.81
N VAL A 242 1.69 -26.66 -0.49
CA VAL A 242 0.55 -25.75 -0.68
C VAL A 242 0.15 -25.67 -2.15
N GLY A 243 1.13 -25.50 -3.04
CA GLY A 243 0.87 -25.29 -4.47
C GLY A 243 0.57 -26.55 -5.28
N GLN A 244 0.91 -27.75 -4.79
CA GLN A 244 0.80 -29.00 -5.57
C GLN A 244 -0.64 -29.37 -5.96
N GLY A 245 -1.63 -28.77 -5.29
CA GLY A 245 -3.05 -28.95 -5.56
C GLY A 245 -3.52 -28.27 -6.85
N SER A 246 -2.81 -27.25 -7.34
CA SER A 246 -3.15 -26.52 -8.57
C SER A 246 -2.45 -27.10 -9.81
N ASP A 247 -3.00 -26.81 -10.98
CA ASP A 247 -2.32 -26.97 -12.28
C ASP A 247 -1.46 -25.74 -12.63
N GLN A 248 -1.64 -24.62 -11.93
CA GLN A 248 -0.73 -23.48 -12.00
C GLN A 248 0.51 -23.77 -11.15
N GLU A 249 1.63 -24.04 -11.82
CA GLU A 249 2.86 -24.38 -11.13
C GLU A 249 3.37 -23.23 -10.21
N PRO A 250 3.88 -23.56 -9.00
CA PRO A 250 4.48 -22.58 -8.12
C PRO A 250 5.68 -21.84 -8.74
N ARG A 251 5.85 -20.58 -8.36
CA ARG A 251 7.00 -19.74 -8.72
C ARG A 251 7.53 -19.03 -7.49
N PHE A 252 8.83 -19.08 -7.28
CA PHE A 252 9.47 -18.32 -6.20
C PHE A 252 10.25 -17.16 -6.79
N VAL A 253 9.92 -15.94 -6.39
CA VAL A 253 10.52 -14.72 -6.93
C VAL A 253 11.42 -14.09 -5.89
N HIS A 254 12.63 -13.72 -6.31
CA HIS A 254 13.57 -12.94 -5.53
C HIS A 254 14.04 -11.74 -6.38
N MET A 255 13.60 -10.54 -6.01
CA MET A 255 14.07 -9.28 -6.59
C MET A 255 15.14 -8.66 -5.71
N THR A 256 16.14 -8.02 -6.31
CA THR A 256 17.21 -7.32 -5.58
C THR A 256 17.42 -5.93 -6.15
N TYR A 257 17.22 -4.90 -5.33
CA TYR A 257 17.66 -3.53 -5.57
C TYR A 257 19.05 -3.34 -4.95
N LYS A 258 20.00 -2.87 -5.76
CA LYS A 258 21.34 -2.51 -5.28
C LYS A 258 21.57 -1.01 -5.38
N PRO A 259 21.95 -0.33 -4.29
CA PRO A 259 22.32 1.07 -4.33
C PRO A 259 23.64 1.26 -5.11
N ALA A 260 23.83 2.45 -5.69
CA ALA A 260 25.04 2.78 -6.45
C ALA A 260 26.32 2.84 -5.56
N LYS A 261 26.14 3.06 -4.26
CA LYS A 261 27.21 3.06 -3.25
C LYS A 261 27.13 1.79 -2.43
N LYS A 262 28.18 1.52 -1.63
CA LYS A 262 28.15 0.42 -0.65
C LYS A 262 26.89 0.53 0.23
N PRO A 263 26.05 -0.52 0.33
CA PRO A 263 24.82 -0.47 1.10
C PRO A 263 25.11 -0.28 2.59
N LYS A 264 24.27 0.49 3.28
CA LYS A 264 24.31 0.65 4.74
C LYS A 264 23.87 -0.62 5.48
N LYS A 265 22.84 -1.28 4.95
CA LYS A 265 22.28 -2.56 5.41
C LYS A 265 21.57 -3.28 4.27
N LYS A 266 21.26 -4.56 4.48
CA LYS A 266 20.37 -5.39 3.68
C LYS A 266 19.01 -5.53 4.37
N ILE A 267 17.94 -5.18 3.65
CA ILE A 267 16.56 -5.34 4.12
C ILE A 267 15.88 -6.40 3.25
N ALA A 268 15.29 -7.42 3.85
CA ALA A 268 14.45 -8.39 3.15
C ALA A 268 12.96 -8.12 3.41
N LEU A 269 12.19 -7.99 2.33
CA LEU A 269 10.75 -7.81 2.31
C LEU A 269 10.13 -9.10 1.77
N ILE A 270 9.34 -9.81 2.56
CA ILE A 270 8.75 -11.10 2.22
C ILE A 270 7.23 -10.93 2.05
N GLY A 271 6.69 -11.24 0.87
CA GLY A 271 5.26 -11.09 0.59
C GLY A 271 4.56 -12.44 0.43
N LYS A 272 3.47 -12.67 1.18
CA LYS A 272 2.56 -13.82 0.93
C LYS A 272 2.02 -13.74 -0.50
N GLY A 273 2.17 -14.83 -1.24
CA GLY A 273 1.94 -14.92 -2.68
C GLY A 273 0.87 -15.91 -3.11
N VAL A 274 -0.15 -16.13 -2.29
CA VAL A 274 -1.23 -17.07 -2.62
C VAL A 274 -2.19 -16.39 -3.59
N THR A 275 -2.05 -16.69 -4.87
CA THR A 275 -2.78 -16.01 -5.96
C THR A 275 -4.27 -16.32 -5.98
N PHE A 276 -4.66 -17.46 -5.41
CA PHE A 276 -6.03 -17.76 -5.04
C PHE A 276 -6.04 -18.78 -3.90
N ASP A 277 -6.91 -18.55 -2.91
CA ASP A 277 -7.04 -19.41 -1.74
C ASP A 277 -8.46 -19.96 -1.59
N SER A 278 -8.62 -21.24 -1.93
CA SER A 278 -9.87 -21.97 -1.65
C SER A 278 -9.93 -22.51 -0.22
N GLY A 279 -8.79 -22.53 0.49
CA GLY A 279 -8.56 -23.23 1.74
C GLY A 279 -8.12 -24.69 1.59
N GLY A 280 -8.03 -25.22 0.36
CA GLY A 280 -7.72 -26.64 0.14
C GLY A 280 -8.81 -27.55 0.72
N TYR A 281 -8.43 -28.68 1.32
CA TYR A 281 -9.41 -29.61 1.94
C TYR A 281 -10.14 -29.00 3.15
N SER A 282 -9.56 -28.00 3.81
CA SER A 282 -10.24 -27.09 4.74
C SER A 282 -11.01 -26.00 3.98
N LEU A 283 -11.89 -26.43 3.07
CA LEU A 283 -12.54 -25.58 2.07
C LEU A 283 -13.32 -24.41 2.69
N LYS A 284 -13.07 -23.20 2.18
CA LYS A 284 -13.82 -22.00 2.59
C LYS A 284 -15.29 -22.07 2.13
N PRO A 285 -16.21 -21.46 2.89
CA PRO A 285 -17.55 -21.16 2.38
C PRO A 285 -17.48 -20.23 1.16
N SER A 286 -18.40 -20.36 0.20
CA SER A 286 -18.37 -19.59 -1.06
C SER A 286 -18.29 -18.07 -0.85
N ALA A 287 -19.06 -17.54 0.11
CA ALA A 287 -19.07 -16.10 0.42
C ALA A 287 -17.72 -15.59 0.97
N SER A 288 -16.93 -16.46 1.59
CA SER A 288 -15.58 -16.12 2.07
C SER A 288 -14.50 -16.40 1.03
N MET A 289 -14.83 -17.08 -0.07
CA MET A 289 -13.89 -17.47 -1.12
C MET A 289 -13.87 -16.50 -2.31
N GLU A 290 -14.99 -15.84 -2.60
CA GLU A 290 -15.15 -14.95 -3.77
C GLU A 290 -14.02 -13.92 -3.91
N ASP A 291 -13.62 -13.29 -2.81
CA ASP A 291 -12.60 -12.26 -2.78
C ASP A 291 -11.17 -12.81 -2.59
N MET A 292 -10.94 -14.13 -2.50
CA MET A 292 -9.63 -14.71 -2.17
C MET A 292 -8.57 -14.58 -3.27
N LYS A 293 -8.88 -13.92 -4.38
CA LYS A 293 -7.85 -13.36 -5.27
C LYS A 293 -6.95 -12.33 -4.59
N ILE A 294 -7.42 -11.71 -3.49
CA ILE A 294 -6.63 -10.72 -2.74
C ILE A 294 -5.52 -11.36 -1.91
N ASP A 295 -5.45 -12.69 -1.83
CA ASP A 295 -4.59 -13.39 -0.88
C ASP A 295 -3.08 -13.37 -1.24
N MET A 296 -2.76 -12.68 -2.34
CA MET A 296 -1.43 -12.32 -2.81
C MET A 296 -1.07 -10.84 -2.56
N SER A 297 -1.88 -10.11 -1.76
CA SER A 297 -1.66 -8.68 -1.50
C SER A 297 -0.29 -8.38 -0.88
N GLY A 298 0.26 -9.31 -0.09
CA GLY A 298 1.62 -9.19 0.43
C GLY A 298 2.67 -9.17 -0.68
N ALA A 299 2.58 -10.12 -1.62
CA ALA A 299 3.42 -10.18 -2.81
C ALA A 299 3.26 -8.93 -3.69
N ALA A 300 2.02 -8.50 -3.92
CA ALA A 300 1.73 -7.28 -4.67
C ALA A 300 2.40 -6.06 -4.03
N ALA A 301 2.33 -5.94 -2.70
CA ALA A 301 2.94 -4.83 -1.98
C ALA A 301 4.46 -4.81 -2.11
N VAL A 302 5.15 -5.93 -1.84
CA VAL A 302 6.61 -5.97 -1.90
C VAL A 302 7.14 -5.82 -3.32
N ILE A 303 6.52 -6.47 -4.32
CA ILE A 303 6.92 -6.33 -5.73
C ILE A 303 6.76 -4.87 -6.19
N SER A 304 5.62 -4.25 -5.88
CA SER A 304 5.34 -2.88 -6.30
C SER A 304 6.23 -1.86 -5.59
N ALA A 305 6.52 -2.07 -4.30
CA ALA A 305 7.43 -1.20 -3.56
C ALA A 305 8.84 -1.17 -4.18
N MET A 306 9.30 -2.28 -4.78
CA MET A 306 10.59 -2.30 -5.49
C MET A 306 10.63 -1.33 -6.68
N ASP A 307 9.50 -1.07 -7.36
CA ASP A 307 9.40 -0.08 -8.44
C ASP A 307 9.68 1.35 -7.90
N ALA A 308 9.03 1.71 -6.79
CA ALA A 308 9.23 2.99 -6.14
C ALA A 308 10.63 3.12 -5.54
N ILE A 309 11.16 2.08 -4.89
CA ILE A 309 12.51 2.07 -4.32
C ILE A 309 13.56 2.25 -5.42
N ALA A 310 13.43 1.56 -6.55
CA ALA A 310 14.35 1.71 -7.67
C ALA A 310 14.27 3.12 -8.31
N THR A 311 13.08 3.72 -8.34
CA THR A 311 12.85 5.07 -8.86
C THR A 311 13.41 6.17 -7.94
N ILE A 312 13.19 6.04 -6.64
CA ILE A 312 13.56 7.04 -5.63
C ILE A 312 15.03 6.92 -5.24
N GLY A 313 15.52 5.68 -5.17
CA GLY A 313 16.81 5.30 -4.62
C GLY A 313 16.77 5.07 -3.11
N SER A 314 17.52 4.07 -2.66
CA SER A 314 17.77 3.77 -1.24
C SER A 314 19.28 3.79 -0.96
N GLU A 315 19.67 3.99 0.30
CA GLU A 315 21.05 3.77 0.76
C GLU A 315 21.27 2.32 1.24
N ASN A 316 20.21 1.52 1.23
CA ASN A 316 20.19 0.11 1.64
C ASN A 316 20.10 -0.78 0.40
N GLU A 317 20.64 -2.00 0.49
CA GLU A 317 20.29 -3.07 -0.44
C GLU A 317 18.94 -3.64 0.00
N VAL A 318 17.99 -3.76 -0.93
CA VAL A 318 16.63 -4.18 -0.62
C VAL A 318 16.28 -5.40 -1.45
N HIS A 319 15.74 -6.42 -0.79
CA HIS A 319 15.32 -7.66 -1.41
C HIS A 319 13.81 -7.81 -1.27
N ALA A 320 13.12 -8.20 -2.33
CA ALA A 320 11.74 -8.66 -2.24
C ALA A 320 11.67 -10.15 -2.56
N VAL A 321 11.06 -10.93 -1.68
CA VAL A 321 10.93 -12.39 -1.79
C VAL A 321 9.45 -12.74 -1.74
N THR A 322 8.98 -13.58 -2.67
CA THR A 322 7.62 -14.10 -2.62
C THR A 322 7.52 -15.53 -3.14
N ALA A 323 6.78 -16.34 -2.40
CA ALA A 323 6.46 -17.72 -2.74
C ALA A 323 5.05 -17.75 -3.38
N LEU A 324 4.99 -17.76 -4.71
CA LEU A 324 3.76 -17.64 -5.48
C LEU A 324 3.17 -19.02 -5.77
N CYS A 325 1.92 -19.24 -5.37
CA CYS A 325 1.18 -20.49 -5.61
C CYS A 325 -0.34 -20.25 -5.59
N GLU A 326 -1.12 -21.31 -5.81
CA GLU A 326 -2.56 -21.35 -5.55
C GLU A 326 -2.86 -22.48 -4.56
N ASN A 327 -3.77 -22.26 -3.62
CA ASN A 327 -4.22 -23.27 -2.67
C ASN A 327 -5.58 -23.82 -3.11
N LEU A 328 -5.57 -24.95 -3.80
CA LEU A 328 -6.75 -25.55 -4.43
C LEU A 328 -7.01 -26.98 -3.95
N VAL A 329 -8.25 -27.43 -4.11
CA VAL A 329 -8.65 -28.83 -3.93
C VAL A 329 -8.35 -29.61 -5.20
N SER A 330 -7.60 -30.70 -5.07
CA SER A 330 -7.46 -31.72 -6.12
C SER A 330 -7.05 -33.06 -5.52
N GLY A 331 -7.00 -34.10 -6.36
CA GLY A 331 -6.48 -35.40 -5.95
C GLY A 331 -5.00 -35.41 -5.56
N ARG A 332 -4.25 -34.34 -5.88
CA ARG A 332 -2.84 -34.17 -5.51
C ARG A 332 -2.64 -33.27 -4.30
N ALA A 333 -3.66 -32.55 -3.84
CA ALA A 333 -3.52 -31.58 -2.75
C ALA A 333 -3.06 -32.24 -1.44
N TYR A 334 -2.27 -31.50 -0.66
CA TYR A 334 -1.89 -31.86 0.70
C TYR A 334 -3.13 -31.91 1.62
N LYS A 335 -3.07 -32.70 2.69
CA LYS A 335 -4.23 -33.10 3.49
C LYS A 335 -4.01 -32.77 4.96
N LEU A 336 -5.12 -32.76 5.71
CA LEU A 336 -5.06 -32.75 7.17
C LEU A 336 -4.38 -34.03 7.66
N GLY A 337 -3.49 -33.91 8.63
CA GLY A 337 -2.66 -34.98 9.17
C GLY A 337 -1.34 -35.20 8.43
N ASP A 338 -1.13 -34.60 7.25
CA ASP A 338 0.16 -34.65 6.58
C ASP A 338 1.22 -33.96 7.45
N VAL A 339 2.45 -34.49 7.45
CA VAL A 339 3.63 -33.86 8.08
C VAL A 339 4.52 -33.35 6.96
N LEU A 340 4.70 -32.04 6.90
CA LEU A 340 5.55 -31.38 5.90
C LEU A 340 6.92 -31.05 6.50
N THR A 341 7.97 -31.07 5.66
CA THR A 341 9.31 -30.64 6.05
C THR A 341 9.62 -29.28 5.42
N SER A 342 10.02 -28.30 6.24
CA SER A 342 10.44 -26.97 5.77
C SER A 342 11.83 -26.99 5.14
N MET A 343 12.17 -25.87 4.50
CA MET A 343 13.51 -25.59 3.96
C MET A 343 14.64 -25.69 5.01
N ASP A 344 14.36 -25.47 6.29
CA ASP A 344 15.37 -25.66 7.36
C ASP A 344 15.24 -26.96 8.14
N GLY A 345 14.43 -27.90 7.65
CA GLY A 345 14.26 -29.25 8.21
C GLY A 345 13.21 -29.35 9.31
N THR A 346 12.60 -28.23 9.73
CA THR A 346 11.51 -28.22 10.72
C THR A 346 10.30 -28.97 10.17
N THR A 347 9.73 -29.87 10.97
CA THR A 347 8.54 -30.65 10.59
C THR A 347 7.25 -30.03 11.11
N VAL A 348 6.22 -29.96 10.26
CA VAL A 348 4.94 -29.30 10.56
C VAL A 348 3.77 -30.24 10.24
N GLU A 349 3.00 -30.62 11.26
CA GLU A 349 1.73 -31.33 11.14
C GLU A 349 0.63 -30.36 10.67
N ILE A 350 -0.08 -30.74 9.62
CA ILE A 350 -1.14 -29.93 9.03
C ILE A 350 -2.47 -30.27 9.69
N ASN A 351 -3.02 -29.35 10.49
CA ASN A 351 -4.37 -29.49 11.05
C ASN A 351 -5.40 -28.60 10.36
N ASN A 352 -4.97 -27.69 9.48
CA ASN A 352 -5.83 -26.85 8.67
C ASN A 352 -5.13 -26.43 7.37
N THR A 353 -5.67 -26.80 6.20
CA THR A 353 -5.08 -26.40 4.91
C THR A 353 -5.43 -24.97 4.48
N ASP A 354 -6.34 -24.30 5.20
CA ASP A 354 -6.68 -22.86 5.06
C ASP A 354 -5.71 -21.95 5.85
N ALA A 355 -4.66 -22.55 6.41
CA ALA A 355 -3.55 -21.86 7.04
C ALA A 355 -2.27 -22.12 6.25
N GLU A 356 -2.37 -21.97 4.94
CA GLU A 356 -1.35 -22.15 3.92
C GLU A 356 -0.34 -20.99 3.87
N GLY A 357 -0.80 -19.75 4.10
CA GLY A 357 0.04 -18.56 3.95
C GLY A 357 1.28 -18.62 4.83
N ARG A 358 1.13 -19.07 6.08
CA ARG A 358 2.25 -19.23 7.01
C ARG A 358 3.23 -20.33 6.58
N LEU A 359 2.75 -21.38 5.90
CA LEU A 359 3.58 -22.45 5.35
C LEU A 359 4.49 -21.91 4.24
N THR A 360 3.89 -21.20 3.27
CA THR A 360 4.65 -20.57 2.18
C THR A 360 5.65 -19.53 2.68
N LEU A 361 5.26 -18.74 3.70
CA LEU A 361 6.12 -17.74 4.33
C LEU A 361 7.25 -18.38 5.14
N GLY A 362 7.04 -19.52 5.82
CA GLY A 362 8.09 -20.19 6.59
C GLY A 362 9.30 -20.55 5.72
N ASP A 363 9.06 -21.10 4.53
CA ASP A 363 10.12 -21.38 3.55
C ASP A 363 10.71 -20.09 2.95
N ALA A 364 9.90 -19.07 2.69
CA ALA A 364 10.38 -17.79 2.16
C ALA A 364 11.25 -17.01 3.16
N ILE A 365 10.89 -17.01 4.44
CA ILE A 365 11.66 -16.43 5.56
C ILE A 365 12.98 -17.21 5.72
N THR A 366 12.92 -18.54 5.64
CA THR A 366 14.12 -19.39 5.69
C THR A 366 15.06 -19.10 4.53
N TYR A 367 14.53 -18.95 3.31
CA TYR A 367 15.31 -18.55 2.14
C TYR A 367 15.96 -17.18 2.34
N ALA A 368 15.19 -16.19 2.79
CA ALA A 368 15.71 -14.85 3.04
C ALA A 368 16.87 -14.91 4.06
N ARG A 369 16.64 -15.53 5.22
CA ARG A 369 17.66 -15.71 6.25
C ARG A 369 18.94 -16.39 5.73
N THR A 370 18.81 -17.48 4.97
CA THR A 370 19.95 -18.35 4.63
C THR A 370 20.64 -18.02 3.31
N LYS A 371 19.94 -17.38 2.37
CA LYS A 371 20.47 -17.07 1.02
C LYS A 371 20.76 -15.58 0.83
N ILE A 372 20.07 -14.71 1.57
CA ILE A 372 20.30 -13.26 1.51
C ILE A 372 21.17 -12.79 2.68
N ASP A 373 20.95 -13.37 3.86
CA ASP A 373 21.57 -12.97 5.13
C ASP A 373 21.34 -11.47 5.40
N PRO A 374 20.07 -11.06 5.63
CA PRO A 374 19.72 -9.65 5.81
C PRO A 374 19.92 -9.18 7.25
N ASP A 375 20.15 -7.88 7.41
CA ASP A 375 20.18 -7.24 8.75
C ASP A 375 18.79 -7.18 9.37
N GLU A 376 17.75 -7.04 8.53
CA GLU A 376 16.36 -6.89 8.94
C GLU A 376 15.41 -7.58 7.95
N MET A 377 14.37 -8.24 8.48
CA MET A 377 13.32 -8.89 7.70
C MET A 377 11.94 -8.34 8.04
N PHE A 378 11.10 -8.17 7.03
CA PHE A 378 9.71 -7.79 7.17
C PHE A 378 8.86 -8.71 6.31
N ASP A 379 7.86 -9.37 6.88
CA ASP A 379 6.88 -10.11 6.08
C ASP A 379 5.49 -9.48 6.12
N PHE A 380 4.81 -9.55 4.98
CA PHE A 380 3.51 -8.92 4.73
C PHE A 380 2.54 -9.97 4.22
N ALA A 381 1.43 -10.16 4.92
CA ALA A 381 0.51 -11.24 4.58
C ALA A 381 -0.93 -10.93 4.95
N THR A 382 -1.85 -11.24 4.05
CA THR A 382 -3.27 -11.45 4.36
C THR A 382 -3.39 -12.76 5.12
N LEU A 383 -3.01 -12.77 6.40
CA LEU A 383 -2.68 -14.03 7.09
C LEU A 383 -3.84 -14.56 7.93
N THR A 384 -4.52 -13.68 8.68
CA THR A 384 -5.54 -14.17 9.61
C THR A 384 -6.80 -13.31 9.65
N GLY A 385 -7.96 -13.98 9.55
CA GLY A 385 -9.24 -13.37 9.91
C GLY A 385 -9.28 -12.94 11.39
N ALA A 386 -8.48 -13.58 12.25
CA ALA A 386 -8.35 -13.19 13.66
C ALA A 386 -7.78 -11.77 13.84
N CYS A 387 -6.85 -11.33 12.98
CA CYS A 387 -6.34 -9.97 13.00
C CYS A 387 -7.45 -8.96 12.63
N MET A 388 -8.27 -9.29 11.62
CA MET A 388 -9.44 -8.46 11.26
C MET A 388 -10.46 -8.36 12.40
N VAL A 389 -10.72 -9.46 13.12
CA VAL A 389 -11.61 -9.44 14.29
C VAL A 389 -11.04 -8.54 15.40
N ALA A 390 -9.72 -8.51 15.58
CA ALA A 390 -9.07 -7.74 16.64
C ALA A 390 -8.94 -6.24 16.30
N LEU A 391 -8.58 -5.89 15.07
CA LEU A 391 -8.16 -4.54 14.67
C LEU A 391 -9.04 -3.90 13.59
N GLY A 392 -10.05 -4.63 13.09
CA GLY A 392 -10.95 -4.17 12.05
C GLY A 392 -10.33 -4.18 10.64
N PRO A 393 -11.02 -3.58 9.66
CA PRO A 393 -10.63 -3.63 8.25
C PRO A 393 -9.63 -2.55 7.83
N TYR A 394 -9.18 -1.68 8.75
CA TYR A 394 -8.36 -0.51 8.41
C TYR A 394 -6.94 -0.57 8.98
N THR A 395 -6.71 -1.40 9.98
CA THR A 395 -5.47 -1.41 10.76
C THR A 395 -4.78 -2.75 10.61
N ALA A 396 -3.49 -2.75 10.22
CA ALA A 396 -2.69 -3.97 10.18
C ALA A 396 -2.17 -4.34 11.57
N GLY A 397 -2.06 -5.65 11.83
CA GLY A 397 -1.44 -6.17 13.05
C GLY A 397 0.07 -6.32 12.87
N VAL A 398 0.86 -5.72 13.77
CA VAL A 398 2.32 -5.78 13.72
C VAL A 398 2.86 -6.61 14.88
N MET A 399 3.70 -7.60 14.59
CA MET A 399 4.28 -8.52 15.57
C MET A 399 5.79 -8.61 15.42
N SER A 400 6.52 -8.49 16.53
CA SER A 400 7.97 -8.61 16.58
C SER A 400 8.44 -8.74 18.03
N ASP A 401 9.55 -9.45 18.23
CA ASP A 401 10.32 -9.49 19.48
C ASP A 401 11.53 -8.53 19.47
N ASN A 402 11.72 -7.77 18.38
CA ASN A 402 12.76 -6.76 18.26
C ASN A 402 12.19 -5.34 18.46
N GLU A 403 12.37 -4.82 19.68
CA GLU A 403 11.84 -3.50 20.09
C GLU A 403 12.33 -2.31 19.22
N PRO A 404 13.63 -2.17 18.93
CA PRO A 404 14.09 -1.08 18.05
C PRO A 404 13.49 -1.16 16.64
N LEU A 405 13.41 -2.37 16.07
CA LEU A 405 12.94 -2.58 14.71
C LEU A 405 11.46 -2.22 14.57
N VAL A 406 10.61 -2.74 15.47
CA VAL A 406 9.16 -2.46 15.44
C VAL A 406 8.86 -0.99 15.69
N LYS A 407 9.62 -0.31 16.56
CA LYS A 407 9.48 1.13 16.79
C LYS A 407 9.77 1.93 15.53
N ASN A 408 10.86 1.62 14.83
CA ASN A 408 11.24 2.30 13.60
C ASN A 408 10.22 2.05 12.48
N TRP A 409 9.68 0.82 12.40
CA TRP A 409 8.64 0.45 11.46
C TRP A 409 7.34 1.22 11.70
N LEU A 410 6.83 1.23 12.93
CA LEU A 410 5.61 1.96 13.28
C LEU A 410 5.76 3.48 13.09
N ALA A 411 6.97 4.03 13.27
CA ALA A 411 7.24 5.42 12.95
C ALA A 411 7.15 5.71 11.43
N ALA A 412 7.58 4.77 10.58
CA ALA A 412 7.37 4.88 9.13
C ALA A 412 5.89 4.80 8.76
N ALA A 413 5.15 3.88 9.38
CA ALA A 413 3.71 3.73 9.17
C ALA A 413 2.92 4.99 9.57
N GLN A 414 3.28 5.60 10.71
CA GLN A 414 2.72 6.87 11.13
C GLN A 414 3.02 8.01 10.14
N GLN A 415 4.24 8.05 9.60
CA GLN A 415 4.63 9.09 8.64
C GLN A 415 3.83 8.98 7.33
N THR A 416 3.57 7.75 6.88
CA THR A 416 2.79 7.46 5.68
C THR A 416 1.29 7.46 5.92
N GLY A 417 0.82 7.39 7.16
CA GLY A 417 -0.60 7.31 7.49
C GLY A 417 -1.25 5.97 7.11
N GLU A 418 -0.46 4.89 7.09
CA GLU A 418 -0.96 3.52 7.01
C GLU A 418 -1.15 3.00 8.44
N ASP A 419 -2.40 2.79 8.86
CA ASP A 419 -2.73 2.45 10.24
C ASP A 419 -2.18 1.05 10.60
N MET A 420 -1.35 1.01 11.63
CA MET A 420 -0.71 -0.21 12.11
C MET A 420 -0.71 -0.22 13.64
N TRP A 421 -1.02 -1.37 14.23
CA TRP A 421 -1.02 -1.53 15.68
C TRP A 421 -0.25 -2.77 16.11
N ARG A 422 0.54 -2.64 17.17
CA ARG A 422 1.35 -3.75 17.67
C ARG A 422 0.51 -4.75 18.44
N LEU A 423 0.59 -6.02 18.06
CA LEU A 423 0.12 -7.16 18.84
C LEU A 423 1.30 -7.84 19.56
N PRO A 424 1.11 -8.37 20.77
CA PRO A 424 2.18 -9.03 21.52
C PRO A 424 2.49 -10.42 20.94
N LEU A 425 3.75 -10.84 20.99
CA LEU A 425 4.18 -12.24 20.74
C LEU A 425 4.27 -13.02 22.06
N ASN A 426 3.14 -13.23 22.72
CA ASN A 426 3.09 -13.94 23.99
C ASN A 426 3.45 -15.43 23.82
N THR A 427 4.65 -15.82 24.25
CA THR A 427 5.19 -17.17 24.08
C THR A 427 4.39 -18.28 24.75
N ARG A 428 3.51 -17.96 25.71
CA ARG A 428 2.59 -18.94 26.32
C ARG A 428 1.65 -19.59 25.30
N LEU A 429 1.35 -18.89 24.21
CA LEU A 429 0.51 -19.42 23.13
C LEU A 429 1.23 -20.44 22.23
N ARG A 430 2.56 -20.62 22.36
CA ARG A 430 3.29 -21.68 21.64
C ARG A 430 2.81 -23.09 22.00
N GLU A 431 2.27 -23.27 23.20
CA GLU A 431 1.69 -24.54 23.64
C GLU A 431 0.57 -25.02 22.70
N GLN A 432 -0.18 -24.10 22.09
CA GLN A 432 -1.24 -24.44 21.13
C GLN A 432 -0.69 -24.98 19.80
N LEU A 433 0.59 -24.76 19.50
CA LEU A 433 1.24 -25.23 18.27
C LEU A 433 1.95 -26.57 18.47
N LYS A 434 1.85 -27.22 19.63
CA LYS A 434 2.50 -28.52 19.84
C LYS A 434 1.85 -29.61 18.97
N SER A 435 2.69 -30.46 18.39
CA SER A 435 2.28 -31.67 17.68
C SER A 435 2.81 -32.91 18.42
N PRO A 436 2.06 -34.03 18.45
CA PRO A 436 2.57 -35.31 18.94
C PRO A 436 3.48 -36.04 17.94
N ILE A 437 3.51 -35.63 16.67
CA ILE A 437 4.17 -36.37 15.57
C ILE A 437 5.12 -35.51 14.71
N ALA A 438 5.20 -34.21 14.98
CA ALA A 438 6.05 -33.25 14.28
C ALA A 438 6.59 -32.21 15.28
N ASP A 439 7.48 -31.33 14.85
CA ASP A 439 8.02 -30.26 15.71
C ASP A 439 6.93 -29.26 16.10
N MET A 440 5.94 -29.03 15.23
CA MET A 440 4.77 -28.20 15.52
C MET A 440 3.57 -28.47 14.61
N ARG A 441 2.41 -27.90 14.95
CA ARG A 441 1.22 -27.77 14.10
C ARG A 441 1.23 -26.44 13.37
N ASN A 442 0.59 -26.39 12.20
CA ASN A 442 0.47 -25.13 11.48
C ASN A 442 -0.57 -24.17 12.11
N THR A 443 -1.58 -24.66 12.82
CA THR A 443 -2.54 -23.80 13.55
C THR A 443 -2.69 -24.18 15.02
N GLY A 444 -2.92 -23.16 15.85
CA GLY A 444 -3.36 -23.31 17.24
C GLY A 444 -4.88 -23.17 17.37
N ASP A 445 -5.34 -22.80 18.56
CA ASP A 445 -6.77 -22.59 18.82
C ASP A 445 -7.30 -21.31 18.17
N ARG A 446 -8.64 -21.18 18.15
CA ARG A 446 -9.33 -19.96 17.68
C ARG A 446 -8.88 -18.70 18.45
N TYR A 447 -8.65 -18.82 19.77
CA TYR A 447 -8.31 -17.70 20.63
C TYR A 447 -6.82 -17.37 20.53
N GLY A 448 -6.52 -16.15 20.07
CA GLY A 448 -5.13 -15.73 19.83
C GLY A 448 -4.60 -16.12 18.45
N GLY A 449 -5.47 -16.45 17.48
CA GLY A 449 -5.09 -16.94 16.15
C GLY A 449 -4.08 -16.07 15.38
N ALA A 450 -4.15 -14.73 15.51
CA ALA A 450 -3.17 -13.83 14.90
C ALA A 450 -1.79 -13.97 15.56
N ILE A 451 -1.76 -14.09 16.89
CA ILE A 451 -0.52 -14.21 17.67
C ILE A 451 0.12 -15.59 17.45
N THR A 452 -0.68 -16.67 17.41
CA THR A 452 -0.14 -18.01 17.11
C THR A 452 0.40 -18.12 15.69
N ALA A 453 -0.21 -17.42 14.71
CA ALA A 453 0.37 -17.29 13.38
C ALA A 453 1.72 -16.56 13.40
N GLY A 454 1.83 -15.44 14.13
CA GLY A 454 3.11 -14.75 14.33
C GLY A 454 4.17 -15.61 15.04
N LEU A 455 3.77 -16.40 16.05
CA LEU A 455 4.67 -17.34 16.73
C LEU A 455 5.13 -18.47 15.82
N PHE A 456 4.27 -18.97 14.93
CA PHE A 456 4.63 -19.93 13.89
C PHE A 456 5.71 -19.37 12.97
N LEU A 457 5.52 -18.15 12.46
CA LEU A 457 6.49 -17.49 11.58
C LEU A 457 7.82 -17.21 12.30
N LYS A 458 7.77 -16.83 13.58
CA LYS A 458 8.97 -16.57 14.39
C LYS A 458 9.91 -17.79 14.48
N THR A 459 9.37 -19.02 14.43
CA THR A 459 10.18 -20.26 14.37
C THR A 459 11.17 -20.23 13.20
N PHE A 460 10.74 -19.73 12.04
CA PHE A 460 11.56 -19.66 10.83
C PHE A 460 12.43 -18.41 10.77
N ALA A 461 12.02 -17.31 11.42
CA ALA A 461 12.85 -16.11 11.53
C ALA A 461 14.09 -16.31 12.43
N LYS A 462 14.01 -17.20 13.43
CA LYS A 462 15.07 -17.45 14.45
C LYS A 462 15.57 -16.12 15.05
N ASP A 463 16.87 -15.90 15.08
CA ASP A 463 17.50 -14.76 15.74
C ASP A 463 17.61 -13.52 14.83
N THR A 464 17.30 -13.65 13.54
CA THR A 464 17.34 -12.51 12.61
C THR A 464 16.27 -11.48 12.98
N PRO A 465 16.61 -10.17 13.09
CA PRO A 465 15.64 -9.12 13.37
C PRO A 465 14.48 -9.15 12.37
N TRP A 466 13.27 -9.29 12.89
CA TRP A 466 12.10 -9.63 12.09
C TRP A 466 10.83 -8.93 12.58
N VAL A 467 10.00 -8.48 11.63
CA VAL A 467 8.66 -7.94 11.87
C VAL A 467 7.67 -8.63 10.94
N HIS A 468 6.60 -9.17 11.49
CA HIS A 468 5.44 -9.60 10.73
C HIS A 468 4.36 -8.52 10.73
N VAL A 469 3.78 -8.28 9.56
CA VAL A 469 2.68 -7.35 9.31
C VAL A 469 1.51 -8.13 8.71
N ASP A 470 0.51 -8.42 9.53
CA ASP A 470 -0.75 -9.02 9.10
C ASP A 470 -1.65 -7.92 8.50
N ILE A 471 -1.78 -7.96 7.17
CA ILE A 471 -2.52 -6.98 6.36
C ILE A 471 -3.90 -7.51 5.94
N ALA A 472 -4.40 -8.60 6.54
CA ALA A 472 -5.69 -9.20 6.19
C ALA A 472 -6.85 -8.18 6.18
N GLY A 473 -6.86 -7.25 7.14
CA GLY A 473 -7.82 -6.15 7.19
C GLY A 473 -7.63 -5.14 6.05
N PRO A 474 -6.53 -4.38 6.06
CA PRO A 474 -6.38 -3.22 5.18
C PRO A 474 -6.01 -3.54 3.73
N ALA A 475 -5.77 -4.81 3.34
CA ALA A 475 -5.38 -5.18 1.97
C ALA A 475 -6.44 -4.85 0.91
N SER A 476 -7.72 -4.85 1.28
CA SER A 476 -8.83 -4.49 0.39
C SER A 476 -9.91 -3.70 1.14
N THR A 477 -10.72 -2.94 0.40
CA THR A 477 -11.88 -2.21 0.95
C THR A 477 -13.12 -2.46 0.10
N SER A 478 -14.26 -2.66 0.76
CA SER A 478 -15.58 -2.73 0.12
C SER A 478 -16.20 -1.34 -0.11
N SER A 479 -15.63 -0.30 0.49
CA SER A 479 -16.13 1.08 0.45
C SER A 479 -15.22 2.00 -0.36
N ASN A 480 -15.82 2.98 -1.05
CA ASN A 480 -15.06 4.04 -1.72
C ASN A 480 -14.74 5.15 -0.73
N ARG A 481 -13.44 5.45 -0.56
CA ARG A 481 -12.93 6.66 0.07
C ARG A 481 -12.20 7.50 -0.97
N PRO A 482 -12.02 8.81 -0.77
CA PRO A 482 -11.42 9.68 -1.78
C PRO A 482 -10.09 9.13 -2.32
N SER A 483 -9.13 8.76 -1.47
CA SER A 483 -7.84 8.19 -1.91
C SER A 483 -7.78 6.66 -1.95
N GLN A 484 -8.87 5.96 -1.60
CA GLN A 484 -8.94 4.50 -1.55
C GLN A 484 -10.25 4.01 -2.19
N PRO A 485 -10.28 3.77 -3.51
CA PRO A 485 -11.43 3.19 -4.18
C PRO A 485 -11.64 1.73 -3.74
N LYS A 486 -12.87 1.22 -3.96
CA LYS A 486 -13.23 -0.18 -3.71
C LYS A 486 -12.27 -1.14 -4.42
N GLY A 487 -11.90 -2.23 -3.73
CA GLY A 487 -10.98 -3.26 -4.22
C GLY A 487 -9.67 -3.26 -3.42
N GLY A 488 -8.59 -3.72 -4.05
CA GLY A 488 -7.25 -3.69 -3.46
C GLY A 488 -6.82 -2.28 -3.09
N THR A 489 -6.23 -2.11 -1.90
CA THR A 489 -5.80 -0.78 -1.39
C THR A 489 -4.36 -0.45 -1.76
N GLY A 490 -3.52 -1.47 -1.99
CA GLY A 490 -2.08 -1.34 -2.18
C GLY A 490 -1.29 -1.20 -0.86
N PHE A 491 -1.92 -1.47 0.28
CA PHE A 491 -1.26 -1.56 1.58
C PHE A 491 -0.21 -2.69 1.55
N ALA A 492 1.02 -2.55 2.05
CA ALA A 492 1.65 -1.45 2.77
C ALA A 492 2.73 -0.71 1.95
N VAL A 493 2.51 -0.51 0.64
CA VAL A 493 3.55 0.01 -0.28
C VAL A 493 4.17 1.31 0.23
N ALA A 494 3.34 2.24 0.75
CA ALA A 494 3.85 3.53 1.20
C ALA A 494 4.82 3.35 2.38
N THR A 495 4.45 2.57 3.39
CA THR A 495 5.31 2.32 4.57
C THR A 495 6.60 1.60 4.19
N ILE A 496 6.53 0.60 3.31
CA ILE A 496 7.71 -0.11 2.82
C ILE A 496 8.70 0.88 2.20
N VAL A 497 8.22 1.73 1.28
CA VAL A 497 9.06 2.69 0.57
C VAL A 497 9.63 3.74 1.54
N GLU A 498 8.81 4.25 2.46
CA GLU A 498 9.26 5.19 3.48
C GLU A 498 10.38 4.59 4.33
N TYR A 499 10.17 3.39 4.88
CA TYR A 499 11.15 2.71 5.71
C TYR A 499 12.46 2.43 4.93
N ALA A 500 12.34 1.86 3.73
CA ALA A 500 13.50 1.43 2.96
C ALA A 500 14.33 2.59 2.42
N THR A 501 13.74 3.76 2.16
CA THR A 501 14.41 4.92 1.54
C THR A 501 14.74 6.05 2.51
N LYS A 502 14.32 5.94 3.77
CA LYS A 502 14.68 6.90 4.83
C LYS A 502 16.20 6.88 5.05
N ARG A 503 16.80 8.08 5.13
CA ARG A 503 18.25 8.29 5.23
C ARG A 503 18.73 8.45 6.66
#